data_AF-W2TWX6-F1
#
_entry.id   AF-W2TWX6-F1
#
_cell.length_a   1.000
_cell.length_b   1.000
_cell.length_c   1.000
_cell.angle_alpha   90.00
_cell.angle_beta   90.00
_cell.angle_gamma   90.00
#
_symmetry.space_group_name_H-M   'P 1'
#
loop_
_entity.id
_entity.type
_entity.pdbx_description
1 polymer ?
#
loop_
_entity_poly.entity_id
_entity_poly.type
_entity_poly.pdbx_seq_one_letter_code
_entity_poly.pdbx_strand_id
1 'polypeptide(L)'
;MSDTIDTELSTLFHLPDNKLAAIITFMVSSFGVYCHCIVIASLLRMVSRTTSYYILVLSQSICEVAFCITFALYYSPMLFL
;
A
#
# COMPACT_ATOMS: atom_id res chain seq x y z
N MET A 1 0.58 11.70 28.87
CA MET A 1 1.20 11.38 27.57
C MET A 1 1.57 9.89 27.48
N SER A 2 1.89 9.20 28.59
CA SER A 2 1.97 7.72 28.63
C SER A 2 0.59 7.07 28.51
N ASP A 3 -0.39 7.51 29.31
CA ASP A 3 -1.72 6.87 29.39
C ASP A 3 -2.48 6.82 28.06
N THR A 4 -2.24 7.78 27.16
CA THR A 4 -2.84 7.83 25.83
C THR A 4 -2.33 6.71 24.91
N ILE A 5 -1.03 6.38 24.99
CA ILE A 5 -0.43 5.32 24.16
C ILE A 5 -0.88 3.94 24.67
N ASP A 6 -0.96 3.78 25.99
CA ASP A 6 -1.40 2.54 26.63
C ASP A 6 -2.89 2.24 26.33
N THR A 7 -3.71 3.29 26.20
CA THR A 7 -5.12 3.20 25.82
C THR A 7 -5.30 2.88 24.32
N GLU A 8 -4.47 3.44 23.44
CA GLU A 8 -4.51 3.12 22.01
C GLU A 8 -4.01 1.70 21.70
N LEU A 9 -3.01 1.22 22.44
CA LEU A 9 -2.51 -0.14 22.27
C LEU A 9 -3.50 -1.19 22.76
N SER A 10 -4.18 -0.94 23.88
CA SER A 10 -5.19 -1.85 24.45
C SER A 10 -6.48 -1.92 23.61
N THR A 11 -6.87 -0.81 22.98
CA THR A 11 -7.99 -0.79 22.03
C THR A 11 -7.66 -1.51 20.72
N LEU A 12 -6.41 -1.44 20.25
CA LEU A 12 -5.94 -2.22 19.09
C LEU A 12 -5.96 -3.73 19.36
N PHE A 13 -5.66 -4.16 20.60
CA PHE A 13 -5.76 -5.57 21.03
C PHE A 13 -7.20 -6.09 21.15
N HIS A 14 -8.19 -5.20 21.29
CA HIS A 14 -9.61 -5.57 21.35
C HIS A 14 -10.36 -5.43 20.02
N LEU A 15 -9.66 -5.06 18.93
CA LEU A 15 -10.25 -5.00 17.60
C LEU A 15 -10.52 -6.43 17.09
N PRO A 16 -11.67 -6.70 16.45
CA PRO A 16 -11.89 -8.00 15.83
C PRO A 16 -10.87 -8.23 14.71
N ASP A 17 -10.34 -9.45 14.63
CA ASP A 17 -9.19 -9.82 13.78
C ASP A 17 -9.39 -9.44 12.30
N ASN A 18 -10.62 -9.50 11.81
CA ASN A 18 -11.01 -9.11 10.46
C ASN A 18 -10.83 -7.59 10.19
N LYS A 19 -11.10 -6.74 11.18
CA LYS A 19 -10.93 -5.29 11.09
C LYS A 19 -9.47 -4.91 11.17
N LEU A 20 -8.69 -5.58 12.02
CA LEU A 20 -7.24 -5.38 12.10
C LEU A 20 -6.55 -5.77 10.77
N ALA A 21 -6.91 -6.92 10.21
CA ALA A 21 -6.40 -7.35 8.90
C ALA A 21 -6.75 -6.33 7.80
N ALA A 22 -7.98 -5.83 7.76
CA ALA A 22 -8.40 -4.81 6.80
C ALA A 22 -7.59 -3.51 6.92
N ILE A 23 -7.32 -3.03 8.14
CA ILE A 23 -6.47 -1.85 8.39
C ILE A 23 -5.05 -2.08 7.87
N ILE A 24 -4.43 -3.21 8.23
CA ILE A 24 -3.07 -3.53 7.81
C ILE A 24 -3.00 -3.61 6.28
N THR A 25 -3.92 -4.34 5.65
CA THR A 25 -3.97 -4.47 4.20
C THR A 25 -4.17 -3.12 3.53
N PHE A 26 -5.08 -2.28 4.01
CA PHE A 26 -5.29 -0.93 3.47
C PHE A 26 -4.04 -0.05 3.56
N MET A 27 -3.36 -0.05 4.71
CA MET A 27 -2.15 0.74 4.93
C MET A 27 -1.01 0.29 4.01
N VAL A 28 -0.77 -1.03 3.94
CA VAL A 28 0.25 -1.62 3.06
C VAL A 28 -0.06 -1.32 1.60
N SER A 29 -1.32 -1.47 1.19
CA SER A 29 -1.76 -1.21 -0.18
C SER A 29 -1.56 0.25 -0.55
N SER A 30 -2.00 1.18 0.31
CA SER A 30 -1.86 2.62 0.08
C SER A 30 -0.39 3.02 -0.02
N PHE A 31 0.46 2.53 0.88
CA PHE A 31 1.91 2.76 0.82
C PHE A 31 2.53 2.17 -0.45
N GLY A 32 2.11 0.96 -0.85
CA GLY A 32 2.53 0.28 -2.07
C GLY A 32 2.26 1.12 -3.33
N VAL A 33 1.08 1.77 -3.42
CA VAL A 33 0.78 2.70 -4.53
C VAL A 33 1.84 3.81 -4.62
N TYR A 34 2.18 4.46 -3.51
CA TYR A 34 3.18 5.52 -3.51
C TYR A 34 4.56 5.01 -3.92
N CYS A 35 5.01 3.88 -3.37
CA CYS A 35 6.31 3.28 -3.69
C CYS A 35 6.42 2.94 -5.18
N HIS A 36 5.44 2.23 -5.73
CA HIS A 36 5.49 1.83 -7.13
C HIS A 36 5.32 3.02 -8.09
N CYS A 37 4.58 4.06 -7.72
CA CYS A 37 4.55 5.31 -8.47
C CYS A 37 5.92 5.99 -8.54
N ILE A 38 6.69 6.01 -7.44
CA ILE A 38 8.07 6.55 -7.44
C ILE A 38 8.98 5.72 -8.35
N VAL A 39 8.85 4.39 -8.31
CA VAL A 39 9.60 3.48 -9.18
C VAL A 39 9.25 3.75 -10.65
N ILE A 40 7.97 3.84 -11.00
CA ILE A 40 7.51 4.17 -12.37
C ILE A 40 8.08 5.53 -12.81
N ALA A 41 7.98 6.57 -11.98
CA ALA A 41 8.53 7.90 -12.29
C ALA A 41 10.05 7.86 -12.51
N SER A 42 10.77 7.07 -11.71
CA SER A 42 12.22 6.88 -11.83
C SER A 42 12.59 6.14 -13.12
N LEU A 43 11.84 5.09 -13.46
CA LEU A 43 12.03 4.31 -14.69
C LEU A 43 11.71 5.14 -15.94
N LEU A 44 10.62 5.91 -15.92
CA LEU A 44 10.24 6.82 -17.00
C LEU A 44 11.30 7.90 -17.22
N ARG A 45 11.94 8.39 -16.15
CA ARG A 45 13.05 9.35 -16.25
C ARG A 45 14.32 8.72 -16.85
N MET A 46 14.50 7.40 -16.74
CA MET A 46 15.63 6.65 -17.28
C MET A 46 15.38 6.05 -18.67
N VAL A 47 14.30 6.42 -19.35
CA VAL A 47 13.87 5.89 -20.66
C VAL A 47 14.93 5.94 -21.76
N SER A 48 15.98 6.77 -21.65
CA SER A 48 17.08 6.75 -22.63
C SER A 48 17.91 5.45 -22.61
N ARG A 49 17.70 4.56 -21.61
CA ARG A 49 18.28 3.22 -21.53
C ARG A 49 17.20 2.16 -21.72
N THR A 50 16.79 1.93 -22.97
CA THR A 50 15.81 0.91 -23.35
C THR A 50 16.37 -0.52 -23.25
N THR A 51 16.71 -0.96 -22.05
CA THR A 51 17.07 -2.35 -21.76
C THR A 51 15.81 -3.14 -21.44
N SER A 52 15.68 -4.38 -21.94
CA SER A 52 14.54 -5.26 -21.67
C SER A 52 14.20 -5.39 -20.18
N TYR A 53 15.20 -5.30 -19.31
CA TYR A 53 15.02 -5.24 -17.86
C TYR A 53 14.12 -4.08 -17.40
N TYR A 54 14.34 -2.86 -17.89
CA TYR A 54 13.54 -1.69 -17.49
C TYR A 54 12.08 -1.83 -17.90
N ILE A 55 11.82 -2.42 -19.07
CA ILE A 55 10.46 -2.67 -19.57
C ILE A 55 9.74 -3.67 -18.66
N LEU A 56 10.43 -4.75 -18.26
CA LEU A 56 9.88 -5.74 -17.34
C LEU A 56 9.56 -5.12 -15.97
N VAL A 57 10.50 -4.39 -15.37
CA VAL A 57 10.28 -3.74 -14.06
C VAL A 57 9.18 -2.68 -14.12
N LEU A 58 9.07 -1.96 -15.25
CA LEU A 58 7.99 -0.99 -15.47
C LEU A 58 6.63 -1.69 -15.54
N SER A 59 6.51 -2.76 -16.33
CA SER A 59 5.26 -3.54 -16.40
C SER A 59 4.87 -4.14 -15.05
N GLN A 60 5.83 -4.69 -14.32
CA GLN A 60 5.62 -5.26 -13.00
C GLN A 60 5.14 -4.18 -12.01
N SER A 61 5.78 -3.01 -12.00
CA SER A 61 5.38 -1.91 -11.11
C SER A 61 3.98 -1.39 -11.45
N ILE A 62 3.59 -1.35 -12.73
CA ILE A 62 2.22 -0.97 -13.13
C ILE A 62 1.20 -1.99 -12.62
N CYS A 63 1.49 -3.29 -12.74
CA CYS A 63 0.63 -4.35 -12.21
C CYS A 63 0.49 -4.26 -10.69
N GLU A 64 1.58 -4.02 -9.97
CA GLU A 64 1.56 -3.82 -8.51
C GLU A 64 0.75 -2.59 -8.11
N VAL A 65 0.88 -1.45 -8.82
CA VAL A 65 0.02 -0.29 -8.58
C VAL A 65 -1.46 -0.64 -8.75
N ALA A 66 -1.83 -1.33 -9.84
CA ALA A 66 -3.21 -1.73 -10.08
C ALA A 66 -3.73 -2.67 -8.98
N PHE A 67 -2.91 -3.61 -8.54
CA PHE A 67 -3.22 -4.51 -7.44
C PHE A 67 -3.41 -3.74 -6.13
N CYS A 68 -2.44 -2.91 -5.74
CA CYS A 68 -2.52 -2.07 -4.54
C CYS A 68 -3.74 -1.14 -4.54
N ILE A 69 -4.09 -0.52 -5.67
CA ILE A 69 -5.30 0.31 -5.78
C ILE A 69 -6.55 -0.54 -5.54
N THR A 70 -6.62 -1.73 -6.15
CA THR A 70 -7.76 -2.65 -5.98
C THR A 70 -7.95 -3.03 -4.51
N PHE A 71 -6.87 -3.39 -3.82
CA PHE A 71 -6.93 -3.72 -2.39
C PHE A 71 -7.29 -2.50 -1.53
N ALA A 72 -6.71 -1.33 -1.79
CA ALA A 72 -7.03 -0.11 -1.05
C ALA A 72 -8.52 0.25 -1.19
N LEU A 73 -9.08 0.17 -2.40
CA LEU A 73 -10.50 0.44 -2.63
C LEU A 73 -11.42 -0.64 -2.04
N TYR A 74 -11.03 -1.92 -2.11
CA TYR A 74 -11.82 -3.02 -1.56
C TYR A 74 -11.91 -2.98 -0.03
N TYR A 75 -10.81 -2.66 0.66
CA TYR A 75 -10.77 -2.60 2.12
C TYR A 75 -11.16 -1.23 2.70
N SER A 76 -11.21 -0.17 1.87
CA SER A 76 -11.69 1.16 2.25
C SER A 76 -13.06 1.15 2.97
N PRO A 77 -14.15 0.54 2.44
CA PRO A 77 -15.43 0.51 3.14
C PRO A 77 -15.36 -0.18 4.50
N MET A 78 -14.47 -1.16 4.69
CA MET A 78 -14.30 -1.88 5.95
C MET A 78 -13.64 -1.04 7.06
N LEU A 79 -13.09 0.13 6.68
CA LEU A 79 -12.54 1.14 7.60
C LEU A 79 -13.53 2.24 7.94
N PHE A 80 -14.40 2.60 7.00
CA PHE A 80 -15.31 3.74 7.11
C PHE A 80 -16.76 3.35 7.48
N LEU A 81 -17.12 2.06 7.40
CA LEU A 81 -18.34 1.46 7.96
C LEU A 81 -18.04 0.71 9.26
#